data_AF-A0A183SNB9-F1
#
_entry.id   AF-A0A183SNB9-F1
#
_cell.length_a   1.000
_cell.length_b   1.000
_cell.length_c   1.000
_cell.angle_alpha   90.00
_cell.angle_beta   90.00
_cell.angle_gamma   90.00
#
_symmetry.space_group_name_H-M   'P 1'
#
loop_
_entity.id
_entity.type
_entity.pdbx_description
1 polymer ?
#
loop_
_entity_poly.entity_id
_entity_poly.type
_entity_poly.pdbx_seq_one_letter_code
_entity_poly.pdbx_strand_id
1 'polypeptide(L)'
;MSPRVTVSLLLSLLLDACCVKISPTGSSPAGTVVNGIGPYDELTTEEYKTVVERICKHLGLEHIGLGMLGYPHENNTRDSETWDDLRRPSLIRTALELPPKTQRRTFKERVARVSVHRPDYGLVDEYLVTLGPEMAVAGSVRWVRRLPQHKRPLSLLEVEALDDFVARHIASLQLMIKYLYETAFYRATPSRGEGRISGAQNICTLRFQAIEESVGGTEDPLSQPFCLFAMPTSPLRTARDTVLRSVILRFNRLVVPFNQHPTDIQMQVGPFAMCNIYD
;
A
#
# COMPACT_ATOMS: atom_id res chain seq x y z
N MET A 1 -14.92 21.42 16.34
CA MET A 1 -13.66 20.75 16.73
C MET A 1 -13.85 19.27 16.45
N SER A 2 -13.11 18.72 15.50
CA SER A 2 -13.38 17.43 14.86
C SER A 2 -12.21 16.47 15.10
N PRO A 3 -12.44 15.25 15.64
CA PRO A 3 -11.45 14.20 15.59
C PRO A 3 -11.73 13.36 14.33
N ARG A 4 -10.99 13.62 13.26
CA ARG A 4 -10.99 12.81 12.03
C ARG A 4 -9.56 12.45 11.64
N VAL A 5 -8.77 11.91 12.57
CA VAL A 5 -7.43 11.39 12.29
C VAL A 5 -7.09 10.30 13.32
N THR A 6 -7.58 9.07 13.14
CA THR A 6 -7.11 7.95 14.00
C THR A 6 -7.03 6.60 13.31
N VAL A 7 -7.78 6.35 12.23
CA VAL A 7 -7.77 5.00 11.61
C VAL A 7 -6.56 4.78 10.68
N SER A 8 -5.99 5.84 10.10
CA SER A 8 -4.79 5.72 9.23
C SER A 8 -3.51 5.36 10.00
N LEU A 9 -3.51 5.41 11.33
CA LEU A 9 -2.33 5.10 12.15
C LEU A 9 -2.15 3.60 12.43
N LEU A 10 -3.23 2.81 12.34
CA LEU A 10 -3.21 1.38 12.70
C LEU A 10 -2.41 0.53 11.72
N LEU A 11 -2.31 0.93 10.45
CA LEU A 11 -1.46 0.25 9.47
C LEU A 11 0.03 0.67 9.59
N SER A 12 0.31 1.88 10.08
CA SER A 12 1.66 2.43 10.25
C SER A 12 2.37 1.85 11.48
N LEU A 13 1.63 1.47 12.52
CA LEU A 13 2.18 0.92 13.77
C LEU A 13 2.66 -0.54 13.67
N LEU A 14 2.31 -1.25 12.60
CA LEU A 14 2.72 -2.65 12.38
C LEU A 14 4.15 -2.81 11.86
N LEU A 15 4.84 -1.71 11.53
CA LEU A 15 6.22 -1.74 11.01
C LEU A 15 7.30 -1.37 12.04
N ASP A 16 6.94 -0.80 13.20
CA ASP A 16 7.92 -0.29 14.19
C ASP A 16 8.12 -1.19 15.44
N ALA A 17 7.38 -2.28 15.58
CA ALA A 17 7.36 -3.07 16.82
C ALA A 17 8.33 -4.29 16.87
N CYS A 18 9.48 -4.23 16.18
CA CYS A 18 10.51 -5.27 16.26
C CYS A 18 11.91 -4.68 16.51
N CYS A 19 12.12 -4.03 17.65
CA CYS A 19 13.46 -3.73 18.17
C CYS A 19 13.43 -3.57 19.70
N VAL A 20 13.27 -4.67 20.43
CA VAL A 20 13.59 -4.68 21.87
C VAL A 20 15.12 -4.80 21.99
N LYS A 21 15.77 -3.69 22.37
CA LYS A 21 17.21 -3.66 22.70
C LYS A 21 17.41 -4.26 24.08
N ILE A 22 18.07 -5.41 24.14
CA ILE A 22 18.70 -5.93 25.35
C ILE A 22 20.14 -5.40 25.35
N SER A 23 20.53 -4.61 26.34
CA SER A 23 21.90 -4.14 26.51
C SER A 23 22.78 -5.25 27.10
N PRO A 24 23.91 -5.63 26.46
CA PRO A 24 24.97 -6.34 27.14
C PRO A 24 25.96 -5.32 27.75
N THR A 25 26.19 -5.47 29.04
CA THR A 25 27.23 -4.80 29.81
C THR A 25 28.63 -5.27 29.40
N GLY A 26 29.51 -4.31 29.10
CA GLY A 26 30.95 -4.37 29.37
C GLY A 26 31.87 -5.09 28.37
N SER A 27 32.57 -4.33 27.51
CA SER A 27 34.02 -4.49 27.26
C SER A 27 34.58 -3.33 26.40
N SER A 28 35.86 -3.04 26.64
CA SER A 28 36.78 -1.95 26.19
C SER A 28 36.58 -1.25 24.83
N PRO A 29 37.12 -0.01 24.66
CA PRO A 29 36.82 0.85 23.53
C PRO A 29 37.51 0.35 22.25
N ALA A 30 36.76 -0.34 21.41
CA ALA A 30 37.11 -0.51 20.00
C ALA A 30 36.93 0.85 19.31
N GLY A 31 37.88 1.18 18.43
CA GLY A 31 37.98 2.48 17.75
C GLY A 31 36.67 2.97 17.16
N THR A 32 36.55 4.29 17.07
CA THR A 32 35.41 5.03 16.53
C THR A 32 34.94 4.40 15.23
N VAL A 33 33.85 3.63 15.27
CA VAL A 33 33.15 3.18 14.07
C VAL A 33 32.56 4.44 13.46
N VAL A 34 33.19 4.94 12.39
CA VAL A 34 32.53 5.88 11.51
C VAL A 34 31.38 5.10 10.89
N ASN A 35 30.17 5.28 11.41
CA ASN A 35 28.93 4.75 10.83
C ASN A 35 28.64 5.50 9.52
N GLY A 36 29.51 5.32 8.52
CA GLY A 36 29.28 5.77 7.16
C GLY A 36 28.35 4.78 6.45
N ILE A 37 27.45 5.31 5.63
CA ILE A 37 26.57 4.51 4.76
C ILE A 37 27.45 3.62 3.87
N GLY A 38 27.29 2.31 4.01
CA GLY A 38 27.98 1.31 3.21
C GLY A 38 27.47 1.27 1.78
N PRO A 39 28.25 0.71 0.83
CA PRO A 39 27.84 0.60 -0.57
C PRO A 39 26.67 -0.36 -0.82
N TYR A 40 26.26 -1.11 0.21
CA TYR A 40 25.16 -2.08 0.16
C TYR A 40 24.00 -1.72 1.08
N ASP A 41 24.14 -0.64 1.84
CA ASP A 41 23.06 -0.16 2.70
C ASP A 41 21.94 0.38 1.81
N GLU A 42 20.69 0.13 2.23
CA GLU A 42 19.50 0.63 1.53
C GLU A 42 19.56 2.14 1.28
N LEU A 43 18.70 2.60 0.37
CA LEU A 43 18.66 4.01 0.03
C LEU A 43 18.35 4.85 1.27
N THR A 44 19.11 5.93 1.48
CA THR A 44 18.73 6.93 2.48
C THR A 44 17.49 7.69 2.03
N THR A 45 16.86 8.41 2.95
CA THR A 45 15.71 9.29 2.64
C THR A 45 16.07 10.34 1.57
N GLU A 46 17.28 10.89 1.62
CA GLU A 46 17.80 11.89 0.68
C GLU A 46 18.06 11.27 -0.70
N GLU A 47 18.65 10.07 -0.72
CA GLU A 47 18.85 9.30 -1.95
C GLU A 47 17.51 8.94 -2.61
N TYR A 48 16.53 8.49 -1.81
CA TYR A 48 15.18 8.20 -2.28
C TYR A 48 14.53 9.44 -2.90
N LYS A 49 14.57 10.60 -2.22
CA LYS A 49 14.03 11.86 -2.75
C LYS A 49 14.68 12.25 -4.06
N THR A 50 16.01 12.18 -4.12
CA THR A 50 16.79 12.46 -5.33
C THR A 50 16.39 11.56 -6.49
N VAL A 51 16.18 10.27 -6.23
CA VAL A 51 15.76 9.28 -7.23
C VAL A 51 14.37 9.60 -7.76
N VAL A 52 13.44 9.89 -6.85
CA VAL A 52 12.06 10.27 -7.19
C VAL A 52 12.03 11.56 -8.01
N GLU A 53 12.79 12.58 -7.63
CA GLU A 53 12.89 13.83 -8.38
C GLU A 53 13.46 13.61 -9.79
N ARG A 54 14.53 12.83 -9.91
CA ARG A 54 15.18 12.53 -11.21
C ARG A 54 14.25 11.73 -12.12
N ILE A 55 13.55 10.72 -11.61
CA ILE A 55 12.61 9.93 -12.43
C ILE A 55 11.38 10.75 -12.82
N CYS A 56 10.85 11.57 -11.92
CA CYS A 56 9.73 12.47 -12.19
C CYS A 56 10.10 13.46 -13.31
N LYS A 57 11.26 14.12 -13.18
CA LYS A 57 11.77 15.02 -14.22
C LYS A 57 12.02 14.32 -15.56
N HIS A 58 12.55 13.10 -15.55
CA HIS A 58 12.76 12.32 -16.77
C HIS A 58 11.44 11.97 -17.49
N LEU A 59 10.38 11.70 -16.73
CA LEU A 59 9.07 11.32 -17.26
C LEU A 59 8.12 12.51 -17.51
N GLY A 60 8.50 13.72 -17.11
CA GLY A 60 7.62 14.88 -17.14
C GLY A 60 6.44 14.77 -16.14
N LEU A 61 6.68 14.13 -15.00
CA LEU A 61 5.70 13.89 -13.94
C LEU A 61 6.12 14.60 -12.65
N GLU A 62 5.23 14.63 -11.67
CA GLU A 62 5.45 15.15 -10.32
C GLU A 62 5.08 14.09 -9.26
N HIS A 63 5.78 14.05 -8.14
CA HIS A 63 5.44 13.15 -7.04
C HIS A 63 4.42 13.80 -6.10
N ILE A 64 3.27 13.14 -5.93
CA ILE A 64 2.12 13.71 -5.20
C ILE A 64 1.82 12.96 -3.88
N GLY A 65 2.69 12.03 -3.48
CA GLY A 65 2.59 11.27 -2.22
C GLY A 65 2.02 9.86 -2.39
N LEU A 66 2.26 9.01 -1.38
CA LEU A 66 1.86 7.58 -1.37
C LEU A 66 2.33 6.79 -2.61
N GLY A 67 3.44 7.21 -3.22
CA GLY A 67 3.94 6.63 -4.47
C GLY A 67 3.16 7.03 -5.71
N MET A 68 2.14 7.87 -5.63
CA MET A 68 1.44 8.39 -6.80
C MET A 68 2.27 9.45 -7.53
N LEU A 69 2.10 9.51 -8.85
CA LEU A 69 2.67 10.51 -9.72
C LEU A 69 1.54 11.27 -10.43
N GLY A 70 1.74 12.57 -10.64
CA GLY A 70 0.80 13.46 -11.31
C GLY A 70 1.42 14.13 -12.53
N TYR A 71 0.58 14.73 -13.37
CA TYR A 71 1.03 15.58 -14.46
C TYR A 71 1.08 17.04 -13.99
N PRO A 72 2.12 17.83 -14.31
CA PRO A 72 2.30 19.20 -13.80
C PRO A 72 1.15 20.18 -14.11
N HIS A 73 0.38 19.91 -15.17
CA HIS A 73 -0.68 20.79 -15.66
C HIS A 73 -2.08 20.29 -15.32
N GLU A 74 -2.18 19.20 -14.56
CA GLU A 74 -3.46 18.60 -14.17
C GLU A 74 -3.81 18.89 -12.72
N ASN A 75 -5.10 18.80 -12.40
CA ASN A 75 -5.54 18.88 -11.02
C ASN A 75 -5.13 17.61 -10.27
N ASN A 76 -4.00 17.69 -9.57
CA ASN A 76 -3.45 16.56 -8.83
C ASN A 76 -4.13 16.31 -7.47
N THR A 77 -5.19 17.03 -7.13
CA THR A 77 -5.97 16.73 -5.92
C THR A 77 -6.71 15.40 -6.04
N ARG A 78 -6.81 14.71 -4.91
CA ARG A 78 -7.47 13.41 -4.76
C ARG A 78 -8.98 13.64 -4.64
N ASP A 79 -9.76 13.10 -5.56
CA ASP A 79 -11.22 13.20 -5.52
C ASP A 79 -11.78 12.33 -4.37
N SER A 80 -12.74 12.87 -3.60
CA SER A 80 -13.42 12.11 -2.56
C SER A 80 -14.60 11.28 -3.08
N GLU A 81 -15.06 11.56 -4.29
CA GLU A 81 -16.22 10.93 -4.91
C GLU A 81 -15.83 9.86 -5.93
N THR A 82 -14.63 9.91 -6.50
CA THR A 82 -14.18 8.95 -7.51
C THR A 82 -12.88 8.23 -7.12
N TRP A 83 -12.56 7.20 -7.90
CA TRP A 83 -11.30 6.46 -7.84
C TRP A 83 -10.37 6.78 -9.01
N ASP A 84 -10.51 7.97 -9.63
CA ASP A 84 -9.70 8.40 -10.77
C ASP A 84 -8.18 8.41 -10.48
N ASP A 85 -7.78 8.50 -9.21
CA ASP A 85 -6.38 8.36 -8.78
C ASP A 85 -5.75 7.02 -9.23
N LEU A 86 -6.54 5.97 -9.40
CA LEU A 86 -6.07 4.65 -9.87
C LEU A 86 -5.63 4.66 -11.34
N ARG A 87 -6.06 5.67 -12.11
CA ARG A 87 -5.64 5.90 -13.50
C ARG A 87 -4.31 6.65 -13.57
N ARG A 88 -3.78 7.15 -12.45
CA ARG A 88 -2.53 7.90 -12.43
C ARG A 88 -1.30 7.00 -12.45
N PRO A 89 -0.20 7.44 -13.08
CA PRO A 89 1.08 6.75 -12.95
C PRO A 89 1.50 6.64 -11.49
N SER A 90 2.19 5.56 -11.13
CA SER A 90 2.62 5.33 -9.75
C SER A 90 3.97 4.61 -9.65
N LEU A 91 4.71 4.92 -8.59
CA LEU A 91 5.91 4.22 -8.17
C LEU A 91 5.50 2.92 -7.46
N ILE A 92 5.88 1.78 -8.04
CA ILE A 92 5.69 0.47 -7.42
C ILE A 92 6.81 0.18 -6.41
N ARG A 93 8.04 0.50 -6.79
CA ARG A 93 9.24 0.20 -6.01
C ARG A 93 10.34 1.17 -6.37
N THR A 94 11.06 1.62 -5.33
CA THR A 94 12.34 2.33 -5.45
C THR A 94 13.28 1.70 -4.45
N ALA A 95 14.38 1.11 -4.93
CA ALA A 95 15.33 0.40 -4.06
C ALA A 95 16.74 0.50 -4.62
N LEU A 96 17.76 0.24 -3.78
CA LEU A 96 19.14 0.16 -4.25
C LEU A 96 19.29 -0.97 -5.28
N GLU A 97 19.92 -0.65 -6.41
CA GLU A 97 20.40 -1.64 -7.36
C GLU A 97 21.81 -2.09 -6.93
N LEU A 98 21.93 -3.34 -6.50
CA LEU A 98 23.21 -3.90 -6.14
C LEU A 98 24.05 -4.15 -7.40
N PRO A 99 25.32 -3.68 -7.45
CA PRO A 99 26.17 -3.93 -8.60
C PRO A 99 26.48 -5.44 -8.73
N PRO A 100 26.77 -5.90 -9.97
CA PRO A 100 27.23 -7.25 -10.23
C PRO A 100 28.42 -7.61 -9.34
N LYS A 101 28.47 -8.87 -8.87
CA LYS A 101 29.49 -9.34 -7.92
C LYS A 101 30.93 -9.05 -8.37
N THR A 102 31.18 -9.09 -9.67
CA THR A 102 32.48 -8.82 -10.29
C THR A 102 32.94 -7.36 -10.17
N GLN A 103 32.01 -6.41 -10.04
CA GLN A 103 32.29 -4.97 -10.05
C GLN A 103 32.28 -4.36 -8.64
N ARG A 104 31.81 -5.10 -7.63
CA ARG A 104 31.63 -4.65 -6.23
C ARG A 104 32.87 -4.05 -5.57
N ARG A 105 34.08 -4.42 -5.99
CA ARG A 105 35.34 -3.89 -5.42
C ARG A 105 35.77 -2.55 -6.00
N THR A 106 35.28 -2.20 -7.18
CA THR A 106 35.67 -1.00 -7.93
C THR A 106 34.51 0.00 -8.07
N PHE A 107 33.30 -0.43 -7.76
CA PHE A 107 32.09 0.36 -7.93
C PHE A 107 31.99 1.45 -6.86
N LYS A 108 31.95 2.70 -7.31
CA LYS A 108 31.85 3.89 -6.44
C LYS A 108 30.50 4.60 -6.53
N GLU A 109 29.69 4.27 -7.52
CA GLU A 109 28.48 5.03 -7.85
C GLU A 109 27.24 4.26 -7.42
N ARG A 110 26.45 4.79 -6.47
CA ARG A 110 25.19 4.13 -6.07
C ARG A 110 24.13 4.35 -7.15
N VAL A 111 23.33 3.31 -7.40
CA VAL A 111 22.26 3.32 -8.40
C VAL A 111 21.01 2.79 -7.75
N ALA A 112 19.86 3.42 -8.00
CA ALA A 112 18.56 2.92 -7.59
C ALA A 112 17.84 2.30 -8.79
N ARG A 113 17.11 1.21 -8.55
CA ARG A 113 16.11 0.69 -9.50
C ARG A 113 14.74 1.21 -9.11
N VAL A 114 14.05 1.80 -10.07
CA VAL A 114 12.70 2.35 -9.94
C VAL A 114 11.75 1.59 -10.87
N SER A 115 10.62 1.16 -10.36
CA SER A 115 9.53 0.56 -11.14
C SER A 115 8.35 1.53 -11.19
N VAL A 116 7.94 1.94 -12.39
CA VAL A 116 6.85 2.89 -12.61
C VAL A 116 5.71 2.18 -13.33
N HIS A 117 4.54 2.13 -12.72
CA HIS A 117 3.29 1.71 -13.36
C HIS A 117 2.71 2.88 -14.17
N ARG A 118 2.38 2.61 -15.43
CA ARG A 118 1.66 3.55 -16.30
C ARG A 118 0.32 2.93 -16.72
N PRO A 119 -0.79 3.27 -16.04
CA PRO A 119 -2.12 2.74 -16.36
C PRO A 119 -2.52 2.94 -17.81
N ASP A 120 -2.26 4.13 -18.37
CA ASP A 120 -2.60 4.50 -19.76
C ASP A 120 -2.08 3.51 -20.81
N TYR A 121 -0.95 2.87 -20.52
CA TYR A 121 -0.30 1.94 -21.44
C TYR A 121 -0.48 0.47 -21.04
N GLY A 122 -1.07 0.16 -19.89
CA GLY A 122 -1.17 -1.22 -19.40
C GLY A 122 0.17 -1.84 -19.00
N LEU A 123 1.15 -1.02 -18.58
CA LEU A 123 2.56 -1.44 -18.47
C LEU A 123 3.25 -0.96 -17.19
N VAL A 124 4.33 -1.66 -16.85
CA VAL A 124 5.31 -1.26 -15.82
C VAL A 124 6.67 -1.12 -16.48
N ASP A 125 7.27 0.06 -16.40
CA ASP A 125 8.62 0.31 -16.88
C ASP A 125 9.61 0.36 -15.70
N GLU A 126 10.76 -0.27 -15.86
CA GLU A 126 11.85 -0.22 -14.88
C GLU A 126 12.99 0.69 -15.36
N TYR A 127 13.51 1.51 -14.47
CA TYR A 127 14.58 2.46 -14.71
C TYR A 127 15.69 2.28 -13.68
N LEU A 128 16.92 2.59 -14.08
CA LEU A 128 18.05 2.78 -13.19
C LEU A 128 18.33 4.27 -13.07
N VAL A 129 18.43 4.73 -11.84
CA VAL A 129 18.68 6.12 -11.50
C VAL A 129 19.99 6.21 -10.74
N THR A 130 20.96 6.86 -11.33
CA THR A 130 22.26 7.12 -10.72
C THR A 130 22.12 8.13 -9.59
N LEU A 131 22.85 7.97 -8.48
CA LEU A 131 22.80 8.84 -7.28
C LEU A 131 23.99 9.81 -7.15
N GLY A 132 24.92 9.81 -8.11
CA GLY A 132 26.13 10.64 -8.07
C GLY A 132 25.86 12.17 -8.11
N PRO A 133 26.76 12.98 -7.51
CA PRO A 133 26.63 14.43 -7.38
C PRO A 133 26.87 15.23 -8.68
N GLU A 134 27.51 14.66 -9.71
CA GLU A 134 28.00 15.42 -10.87
C GLU A 134 27.38 15.04 -12.23
N MET A 135 26.47 14.08 -12.27
CA MET A 135 25.87 13.66 -13.54
C MET A 135 24.78 14.65 -13.96
N ALA A 136 25.04 15.39 -15.04
CA ALA A 136 24.04 16.19 -15.73
C ALA A 136 22.74 15.39 -15.90
N VAL A 137 21.62 16.00 -15.52
CA VAL A 137 20.28 15.39 -15.42
C VAL A 137 19.86 14.63 -16.69
N ALA A 138 20.43 14.97 -17.85
CA ALA A 138 20.14 14.34 -19.14
C ALA A 138 20.64 12.87 -19.28
N GLY A 139 21.49 12.37 -18.38
CA GLY A 139 22.01 10.99 -18.42
C GLY A 139 21.85 10.19 -17.13
N SER A 140 21.16 10.73 -16.12
CA SER A 140 21.05 10.11 -14.80
C SER A 140 20.02 8.99 -14.70
N VAL A 141 19.17 8.83 -15.73
CA VAL A 141 18.09 7.84 -15.76
C VAL A 141 18.23 6.97 -17.01
N ARG A 142 18.28 5.66 -16.81
CA ARG A 142 18.39 4.67 -17.89
C ARG A 142 17.22 3.70 -17.83
N TRP A 143 16.49 3.55 -18.93
CA TRP A 143 15.47 2.51 -19.06
C TRP A 143 16.09 1.10 -19.07
N VAL A 144 15.46 0.14 -18.39
CA VAL A 144 15.95 -1.24 -18.24
C VAL A 144 15.10 -2.22 -19.02
N ARG A 145 13.80 -2.27 -18.69
CA ARG A 145 12.86 -3.24 -19.24
C ARG A 145 11.42 -2.79 -19.03
N ARG A 146 10.53 -3.50 -19.71
CA ARG A 146 9.08 -3.34 -19.63
C ARG A 146 8.43 -4.65 -19.21
N LEU A 147 7.46 -4.55 -18.32
CA LEU A 147 6.67 -5.65 -17.80
C LEU A 147 5.18 -5.36 -18.02
N PRO A 148 4.34 -6.40 -18.23
CA PRO A 148 2.91 -6.20 -18.33
C PRO A 148 2.30 -5.82 -16.96
N GLN A 149 1.30 -4.93 -16.97
CA GLN A 149 0.68 -4.41 -15.74
C GLN A 149 0.16 -5.49 -14.80
N HIS A 150 -0.41 -6.58 -15.32
CA HIS A 150 -1.00 -7.62 -14.47
C HIS A 150 0.01 -8.33 -13.54
N LYS A 151 1.32 -8.19 -13.76
CA LYS A 151 2.37 -8.74 -12.88
C LYS A 151 2.68 -7.85 -11.68
N ARG A 152 2.15 -6.64 -11.64
CA ARG A 152 2.42 -5.71 -10.55
C ARG A 152 1.67 -6.12 -9.26
N PRO A 153 2.21 -5.81 -8.07
CA PRO A 153 1.49 -6.01 -6.82
C PRO A 153 0.23 -5.14 -6.75
N LEU A 154 -0.70 -5.47 -5.84
CA LEU A 154 -1.79 -4.55 -5.52
C LEU A 154 -1.19 -3.33 -4.83
N SER A 155 -1.53 -2.14 -5.33
CA SER A 155 -1.17 -0.87 -4.69
C SER A 155 -2.05 -0.64 -3.47
N LEU A 156 -1.60 0.22 -2.55
CA LEU A 156 -2.40 0.62 -1.38
C LEU A 156 -3.77 1.17 -1.80
N LEU A 157 -3.81 2.00 -2.84
CA LEU A 157 -5.04 2.59 -3.36
C LEU A 157 -6.00 1.54 -3.92
N GLU A 158 -5.49 0.52 -4.61
CA GLU A 158 -6.34 -0.59 -5.08
C GLU A 158 -6.90 -1.39 -3.92
N VAL A 159 -6.14 -1.58 -2.84
CA VAL A 159 -6.65 -2.24 -1.63
C VAL A 159 -7.74 -1.40 -0.99
N GLU A 160 -7.56 -0.08 -0.87
CA GLU A 160 -8.61 0.82 -0.37
C GLU A 160 -9.86 0.81 -1.26
N ALA A 161 -9.69 0.76 -2.59
CA ALA A 161 -10.79 0.69 -3.53
C ALA A 161 -11.53 -0.65 -3.47
N LEU A 162 -10.82 -1.76 -3.24
CA LEU A 162 -11.41 -3.07 -2.98
C LEU A 162 -12.21 -3.07 -1.68
N ASP A 163 -11.74 -2.39 -0.64
CA ASP A 163 -12.51 -2.24 0.61
C ASP A 163 -13.79 -1.43 0.41
N ASP A 164 -13.76 -0.37 -0.40
CA ASP A 164 -14.96 0.40 -0.76
C ASP A 164 -15.92 -0.40 -1.64
N PHE A 165 -15.39 -1.20 -2.57
CA PHE A 165 -16.18 -2.17 -3.33
C PHE A 165 -16.88 -3.16 -2.40
N VAL A 166 -16.17 -3.72 -1.42
CA VAL A 166 -16.76 -4.61 -0.42
C VAL A 166 -17.84 -3.90 0.38
N ALA A 167 -17.55 -2.72 0.92
CA ALA A 167 -18.50 -1.95 1.74
C ALA A 167 -19.82 -1.70 1.00
N ARG A 168 -19.76 -1.41 -0.30
CA ARG A 168 -20.95 -1.21 -1.15
C ARG A 168 -21.77 -2.49 -1.30
N HIS A 169 -21.13 -3.62 -1.59
CA HIS A 169 -21.85 -4.85 -1.92
C HIS A 169 -22.29 -5.64 -0.68
N ILE A 170 -21.49 -5.60 0.39
CA ILE A 170 -21.77 -6.35 1.61
C ILE A 170 -22.95 -5.79 2.40
N ALA A 171 -23.34 -4.54 2.15
CA ALA A 171 -24.53 -3.93 2.74
C ALA A 171 -25.80 -4.77 2.48
N SER A 172 -25.92 -5.33 1.28
CA SER A 172 -27.05 -6.23 0.91
C SER A 172 -27.08 -7.53 1.72
N LEU A 173 -25.92 -7.97 2.24
CA LEU A 173 -25.75 -9.19 3.01
C LEU A 173 -25.66 -8.94 4.52
N GLN A 174 -25.76 -7.68 4.97
CA GLN A 174 -25.47 -7.30 6.35
C GLN A 174 -26.34 -8.02 7.38
N LEU A 175 -27.64 -8.22 7.10
CA LEU A 175 -28.54 -8.94 8.01
C LEU A 175 -28.18 -10.42 8.14
N MET A 176 -27.80 -11.06 7.03
CA MET A 176 -27.35 -12.45 7.02
C MET A 176 -26.03 -12.59 7.78
N ILE A 177 -25.06 -11.69 7.53
CA ILE A 177 -23.76 -11.70 8.20
C ILE A 177 -23.91 -11.47 9.70
N LYS A 178 -24.78 -10.52 10.09
CA LYS A 178 -25.17 -10.30 11.49
C LYS A 178 -25.70 -11.57 12.14
N TYR A 179 -26.62 -12.25 11.47
CA TYR A 179 -27.31 -13.41 12.03
C TYR A 179 -26.39 -14.62 12.16
N LEU A 180 -25.60 -14.93 11.13
CA LEU A 180 -24.77 -16.14 11.09
C LEU A 180 -23.42 -15.98 11.80
N TYR A 181 -22.83 -14.79 11.77
CA TYR A 181 -21.47 -14.56 12.27
C TYR A 181 -21.41 -13.60 13.46
N GLU A 182 -22.51 -12.95 13.81
CA GLU A 182 -22.56 -11.90 14.85
C GLU A 182 -21.53 -10.78 14.61
N THR A 183 -21.27 -10.49 13.33
CA THR A 183 -20.25 -9.52 12.91
C THR A 183 -20.80 -8.57 11.85
N ALA A 184 -20.02 -7.54 11.51
CA ALA A 184 -20.23 -6.72 10.33
C ALA A 184 -18.88 -6.35 9.70
N PHE A 185 -18.89 -5.99 8.41
CA PHE A 185 -17.69 -5.43 7.78
C PHE A 185 -17.22 -4.17 8.53
N TYR A 186 -15.91 -3.96 8.65
CA TYR A 186 -15.38 -2.89 9.47
C TYR A 186 -15.78 -1.48 8.98
N ARG A 187 -16.11 -1.35 7.69
CA ARG A 187 -16.72 -0.13 7.13
C ARG A 187 -18.24 -0.31 7.00
N ALA A 188 -19.01 0.64 7.52
CA ALA A 188 -20.46 0.66 7.36
C ALA A 188 -20.89 1.10 5.96
N THR A 189 -20.12 2.01 5.34
CA THR A 189 -20.30 2.45 3.95
C THR A 189 -18.95 2.68 3.29
N PRO A 190 -18.90 2.75 1.95
CA PRO A 190 -17.69 3.16 1.22
C PRO A 190 -17.13 4.48 1.74
N SER A 191 -15.81 4.60 1.75
CA SER A 191 -15.11 5.85 2.06
C SER A 191 -15.29 6.91 0.97
N ARG A 192 -15.56 6.47 -0.26
CA ARG A 192 -15.70 7.29 -1.47
C ARG A 192 -16.85 6.86 -2.36
N GLY A 193 -17.37 7.84 -3.10
CA GLY A 193 -18.31 7.65 -4.19
C GLY A 193 -19.66 7.09 -3.78
N GLU A 194 -20.32 6.41 -4.72
CA GLU A 194 -21.69 5.97 -4.57
C GLU A 194 -21.87 5.03 -3.37
N GLY A 195 -22.93 5.27 -2.59
CA GLY A 195 -23.26 4.50 -1.39
C GLY A 195 -22.60 5.01 -0.11
N ARG A 196 -21.76 6.04 -0.18
CA ARG A 196 -21.24 6.73 1.01
C ARG A 196 -22.38 7.43 1.76
N ILE A 197 -22.56 7.07 3.02
CA ILE A 197 -23.58 7.71 3.88
C ILE A 197 -22.87 8.25 5.13
N SER A 198 -22.91 9.56 5.31
CA SER A 198 -22.30 10.22 6.47
C SER A 198 -22.99 9.75 7.76
N GLY A 199 -22.19 9.27 8.71
CA GLY A 199 -22.70 8.78 10.00
C GLY A 199 -23.35 7.40 9.94
N ALA A 200 -23.21 6.66 8.82
CA ALA A 200 -23.68 5.29 8.77
C ALA A 200 -22.99 4.43 9.83
N GLN A 201 -23.79 3.60 10.48
CA GLN A 201 -23.36 2.71 11.54
C GLN A 201 -23.73 1.28 11.19
N ASN A 202 -22.89 0.34 11.60
CA ASN A 202 -23.16 -1.08 11.60
C ASN A 202 -22.81 -1.67 12.97
N ILE A 203 -22.97 -2.99 13.13
CA ILE A 203 -22.68 -3.66 14.39
C ILE A 203 -21.25 -3.42 14.86
N CYS A 204 -20.30 -3.42 13.92
CA CYS A 204 -18.90 -3.22 14.25
C CYS A 204 -18.68 -1.82 14.81
N THR A 205 -19.14 -0.77 14.12
CA THR A 205 -18.98 0.62 14.60
C THR A 205 -19.75 0.89 15.89
N LEU A 206 -20.96 0.32 16.04
CA LEU A 206 -21.77 0.48 17.24
C LEU A 206 -21.15 -0.18 18.47
N ARG A 207 -20.64 -1.41 18.31
CA ARG A 207 -19.97 -2.12 19.42
C ARG A 207 -18.66 -1.45 19.79
N PHE A 208 -17.90 -0.98 18.79
CA PHE A 208 -16.68 -0.23 19.04
C PHE A 208 -16.95 1.04 19.87
N GLN A 209 -17.95 1.84 19.48
CA GLN A 209 -18.37 3.03 20.22
C GLN A 209 -18.81 2.68 21.65
N ALA A 210 -19.61 1.62 21.83
CA ALA A 210 -20.05 1.20 23.15
C ALA A 210 -18.89 0.76 24.07
N ILE A 211 -17.83 0.15 23.52
CA ILE A 211 -16.63 -0.22 24.26
C ILE A 211 -15.83 1.03 24.65
N GLU A 212 -15.64 1.98 23.73
CA GLU A 212 -14.96 3.24 24.01
C GLU A 212 -15.69 4.07 25.09
N GLU A 213 -17.02 4.06 25.08
CA GLU A 213 -17.86 4.75 26.07
C GLU A 213 -17.89 4.04 27.43
N SER A 214 -17.60 2.74 27.48
CA SER A 214 -17.49 2.00 28.73
C SER A 214 -16.14 2.28 29.41
N VAL A 215 -16.17 3.04 30.50
CA VAL A 215 -15.01 3.44 31.30
C VAL A 215 -14.29 2.19 31.83
N GLY A 216 -13.17 1.83 31.21
CA GLY A 216 -12.31 0.73 31.65
C GLY A 216 -11.82 -0.23 30.56
N GLY A 217 -11.87 0.16 29.27
CA GLY A 217 -11.43 -0.64 28.12
C GLY A 217 -10.05 -1.29 28.31
N THR A 218 -10.06 -2.53 28.81
CA THR A 218 -8.90 -3.42 28.94
C THR A 218 -8.77 -4.35 27.74
N GLU A 219 -9.70 -4.30 26.79
CA GLU A 219 -9.59 -5.04 25.53
C GLU A 219 -8.60 -4.34 24.59
N ASP A 220 -7.73 -5.14 23.97
CA ASP A 220 -6.77 -4.67 22.98
C ASP A 220 -7.53 -3.98 21.83
N PRO A 221 -7.32 -2.69 21.56
CA PRO A 221 -8.01 -1.99 20.48
C PRO A 221 -7.76 -2.62 19.11
N LEU A 222 -6.71 -3.45 18.97
CA LEU A 222 -6.36 -4.19 17.75
C LEU A 222 -7.23 -5.44 17.52
N SER A 223 -7.96 -5.91 18.53
CA SER A 223 -8.77 -7.12 18.46
C SER A 223 -10.26 -6.79 18.59
N GLN A 224 -10.94 -6.75 17.45
CA GLN A 224 -12.37 -6.49 17.32
C GLN A 224 -13.08 -7.73 16.73
N PRO A 225 -13.46 -8.72 17.56
CA PRO A 225 -14.01 -10.00 17.08
C PRO A 225 -15.35 -9.88 16.36
N PHE A 226 -16.03 -8.75 16.51
CA PHE A 226 -17.30 -8.41 15.86
C PHE A 226 -17.13 -7.64 14.54
N CYS A 227 -15.89 -7.36 14.13
CA CYS A 227 -15.57 -6.70 12.86
C CYS A 227 -14.96 -7.70 11.88
N LEU A 228 -15.39 -7.64 10.63
CA LEU A 228 -14.78 -8.35 9.51
C LEU A 228 -13.94 -7.40 8.68
N PHE A 229 -12.79 -7.86 8.21
CA PHE A 229 -12.01 -7.20 7.17
C PHE A 229 -11.76 -8.16 6.01
N ALA A 230 -11.54 -7.60 4.81
CA ALA A 230 -11.30 -8.36 3.60
C ALA A 230 -9.79 -8.45 3.36
N MET A 231 -9.26 -9.66 3.25
CA MET A 231 -7.88 -9.89 2.84
C MET A 231 -7.85 -10.31 1.37
N PRO A 232 -7.24 -9.51 0.48
CA PRO A 232 -7.09 -9.90 -0.92
C PRO A 232 -6.07 -11.03 -1.05
N THR A 233 -6.41 -12.04 -1.84
CA THR A 233 -5.46 -13.03 -2.33
C THR A 233 -4.52 -12.40 -3.36
N SER A 234 -3.37 -13.04 -3.59
CA SER A 234 -2.55 -12.73 -4.75
C SER A 234 -3.39 -12.79 -6.03
N PRO A 235 -3.24 -11.84 -6.96
CA PRO A 235 -4.05 -11.79 -8.16
C PRO A 235 -4.08 -13.13 -8.89
N LEU A 236 -5.27 -13.67 -9.09
CA LEU A 236 -5.49 -14.98 -9.69
C LEU A 236 -5.54 -14.86 -11.20
N ARG A 237 -4.86 -15.82 -11.85
CA ARG A 237 -4.93 -16.07 -13.28
C ARG A 237 -5.46 -17.47 -13.51
N THR A 238 -6.36 -17.61 -14.48
CA THR A 238 -6.76 -18.93 -14.99
C THR A 238 -6.03 -19.19 -16.30
N ALA A 239 -5.84 -20.45 -16.69
CA ALA A 239 -5.17 -20.80 -17.95
C ALA A 239 -5.88 -20.22 -19.19
N ARG A 240 -7.16 -19.87 -19.07
CA ARG A 240 -7.98 -19.26 -20.13
C ARG A 240 -7.80 -17.74 -20.22
N ASP A 241 -7.28 -17.10 -19.18
CA ASP A 241 -7.15 -15.65 -19.13
C ASP A 241 -5.78 -15.22 -18.64
N THR A 242 -4.93 -14.86 -19.59
CA THR A 242 -3.53 -14.52 -19.34
C THR A 242 -3.31 -13.04 -19.06
N VAL A 243 -4.34 -12.21 -19.23
CA VAL A 243 -4.25 -10.75 -19.16
C VAL A 243 -5.13 -10.18 -18.06
N LEU A 244 -6.32 -10.75 -17.85
CA LEU A 244 -7.26 -10.23 -16.87
C LEU A 244 -6.88 -10.60 -15.43
N ARG A 245 -7.07 -9.62 -14.55
CA ARG A 245 -6.76 -9.71 -13.12
C ARG A 245 -8.04 -9.98 -12.35
N SER A 246 -8.08 -11.06 -11.60
CA SER A 246 -9.15 -11.33 -10.63
C SER A 246 -8.56 -11.46 -9.23
N VAL A 247 -9.34 -11.12 -8.21
CA VAL A 247 -8.91 -11.22 -6.82
C VAL A 247 -10.01 -11.90 -6.03
N ILE A 248 -9.65 -12.90 -5.22
CA ILE A 248 -10.55 -13.42 -4.18
C ILE A 248 -10.26 -12.64 -2.90
N LEU A 249 -11.30 -12.05 -2.34
CA LEU A 249 -11.29 -11.41 -1.03
C LEU A 249 -11.79 -12.43 -0.01
N ARG A 250 -10.96 -12.77 0.97
CA ARG A 250 -11.32 -13.64 2.08
C ARG A 250 -11.67 -12.78 3.29
N PHE A 251 -12.82 -13.02 3.88
CA PHE A 251 -13.23 -12.29 5.07
C PHE A 251 -12.65 -12.97 6.30
N ASN A 252 -12.08 -12.18 7.19
CA ASN A 252 -11.54 -12.64 8.46
C ASN A 252 -12.08 -11.75 9.57
N ARG A 253 -12.21 -12.29 10.78
CA ARG A 253 -12.45 -11.47 11.96
C ARG A 253 -11.20 -10.65 12.25
N LEU A 254 -11.39 -9.40 12.68
CA LEU A 254 -10.31 -8.51 13.06
C LEU A 254 -9.75 -8.89 14.44
N VAL A 255 -9.17 -10.08 14.58
CA VAL A 255 -8.62 -10.62 15.83
C VAL A 255 -7.18 -11.05 15.58
N VAL A 256 -6.24 -10.63 16.42
CA VAL A 256 -4.83 -11.03 16.29
C VAL A 256 -4.64 -12.45 16.84
N PRO A 257 -4.02 -13.38 16.09
CA PRO A 257 -3.46 -13.22 14.74
C PRO A 257 -4.52 -13.37 13.64
N PHE A 258 -4.61 -12.37 12.75
CA PHE A 258 -5.70 -12.22 11.78
C PHE A 258 -5.93 -13.40 10.83
N ASN A 259 -4.88 -14.16 10.51
CA ASN A 259 -4.95 -15.30 9.61
C ASN A 259 -5.54 -16.57 10.24
N GLN A 260 -5.75 -16.59 11.55
CA GLN A 260 -6.30 -17.74 12.28
C GLN A 260 -7.81 -17.65 12.52
N HIS A 261 -8.44 -16.55 12.08
CA HIS A 261 -9.88 -16.33 12.24
C HIS A 261 -10.60 -16.07 10.91
N PRO A 262 -10.41 -16.93 9.88
CA PRO A 262 -11.16 -16.81 8.64
C PRO A 262 -12.63 -17.08 8.86
N THR A 263 -13.46 -16.43 8.06
CA THR A 263 -14.83 -16.88 7.82
C THR A 263 -14.87 -17.69 6.53
N ASP A 264 -15.97 -18.39 6.31
CA ASP A 264 -16.29 -19.07 5.06
C ASP A 264 -16.84 -18.11 3.99
N ILE A 265 -16.94 -16.81 4.29
CA ILE A 265 -17.34 -15.78 3.33
C ILE A 265 -16.14 -15.46 2.43
N GLN A 266 -16.36 -15.57 1.11
CA GLN A 266 -15.40 -15.16 0.10
C GLN A 266 -16.12 -14.36 -1.00
N MET A 267 -15.45 -13.35 -1.53
CA MET A 267 -15.95 -12.55 -2.64
C MET A 267 -14.93 -12.57 -3.78
N GLN A 268 -15.34 -13.02 -4.96
CA GLN A 268 -14.50 -12.97 -6.14
C GLN A 268 -14.78 -11.67 -6.90
N VAL A 269 -13.77 -10.80 -6.99
CA VAL A 269 -13.80 -9.60 -7.81
C VAL A 269 -13.26 -9.97 -9.18
N GLY A 270 -14.17 -10.06 -10.15
CA GLY A 270 -13.86 -10.34 -11.54
C GLY A 270 -13.19 -9.14 -12.23
N PRO A 271 -12.60 -9.37 -13.41
CA PRO A 271 -11.82 -8.34 -14.09
C PRO A 271 -12.64 -7.15 -14.59
N PHE A 272 -13.91 -7.34 -14.94
CA PHE A 272 -14.81 -6.23 -15.28
C PHE A 272 -15.12 -5.35 -14.05
N ALA A 273 -15.28 -5.95 -12.87
CA ALA A 273 -15.43 -5.19 -11.63
C ALA A 273 -14.12 -4.50 -11.23
N MET A 274 -12.97 -5.11 -11.51
CA MET A 274 -11.67 -4.44 -11.38
C MET A 274 -11.54 -3.27 -12.34
N CYS A 275 -12.04 -3.35 -13.58
CA CYS A 275 -12.10 -2.24 -14.53
C CYS A 275 -13.04 -1.13 -14.06
N ASN A 276 -14.22 -1.47 -13.53
CA ASN A 276 -15.16 -0.50 -12.95
C ASN A 276 -14.67 0.13 -11.64
N ILE A 277 -13.64 -0.42 -10.98
CA ILE A 277 -12.94 0.29 -9.91
C ILE A 277 -12.14 1.47 -10.50
N TYR A 278 -11.72 1.39 -11.77
CA TYR A 278 -11.08 2.47 -12.50
C TYR A 278 -12.06 3.38 -13.23
N ASP A 279 -13.36 3.05 -13.38
CA ASP A 279 -14.35 3.82 -14.14
C ASP A 279 -15.37 4.54 -13.25
#